data_AF-A0A2P2DXK6-F1
#
_entry.id   AF-A0A2P2DXK6-F1
#
_cell.length_a   1.000
_cell.length_b   1.000
_cell.length_c   1.000
_cell.angle_alpha   90.00
_cell.angle_beta   90.00
_cell.angle_gamma   90.00
#
_symmetry.space_group_name_H-M   'P 1'
#
loop_
_entity.id
_entity.type
_entity.pdbx_description
1 polymer ?
#
loop_
_entity_poly.entity_id
_entity_poly.type
_entity_poly.pdbx_seq_one_letter_code
_entity_poly.pdbx_strand_id
1 'polypeptide(L)'
;MQLDLNEKEIHQLLEAVSVYEWIVNSVHDESDPGVDEFCQSIFQKIKKVAPEAPIEKGEDQLLTLSEEVFQSLHDDYIEPYNEFHFWSDLAYELGMRDLSKKVSESQLTQMSEEERDLKLDSEIESYEKEFESHGVERLYIKK
;
A
#
# COMPACT_ATOMS: atom_id res chain seq x y z
N MET A 1 14.49 -28.25 7.36
CA MET A 1 13.65 -28.13 6.15
C MET A 1 14.53 -27.58 5.05
N GLN A 2 14.50 -28.18 3.87
CA GLN A 2 15.23 -27.70 2.69
C GLN A 2 14.19 -27.35 1.62
N LEU A 3 14.29 -26.15 1.05
CA LEU A 3 13.46 -25.69 -0.06
C LEU A 3 14.39 -25.53 -1.25
N ASP A 4 14.13 -26.29 -2.32
CA ASP A 4 14.88 -26.17 -3.55
C ASP A 4 14.10 -25.21 -4.47
N LEU A 5 14.62 -23.99 -4.61
CA LEU A 5 14.00 -22.93 -5.41
C LEU A 5 14.75 -22.78 -6.74
N ASN A 6 13.99 -22.62 -7.83
CA ASN A 6 14.56 -22.20 -9.10
C ASN A 6 14.80 -20.67 -9.14
N GLU A 7 15.45 -20.19 -10.20
CA GLU A 7 15.80 -18.77 -10.36
C GLU A 7 14.58 -17.83 -10.30
N LYS A 8 13.47 -18.21 -10.93
CA LYS A 8 12.22 -17.44 -10.92
C LYS A 8 11.63 -17.39 -9.51
N GLU A 9 11.64 -18.51 -8.79
CA GLU A 9 11.14 -18.56 -7.41
C GLU A 9 12.02 -17.76 -6.44
N ILE A 10 13.34 -17.71 -6.67
CA ILE A 10 14.25 -16.84 -5.92
C ILE A 10 13.88 -15.37 -6.15
N HIS A 11 13.62 -14.99 -7.41
CA HIS A 11 13.22 -13.61 -7.75
C HIS A 11 11.90 -13.23 -7.06
N GLN A 12 10.88 -14.10 -7.15
CA GLN A 12 9.60 -13.87 -6.47
C GLN A 12 9.73 -13.82 -4.95
N LEU A 13 10.61 -14.63 -4.36
CA LEU A 13 10.89 -14.57 -2.93
C LEU A 13 11.55 -13.24 -2.53
N LEU A 14 12.47 -12.74 -3.35
CA LEU A 14 13.12 -11.45 -3.14
C LEU A 14 12.11 -10.30 -3.16
N GLU A 15 11.26 -10.24 -4.18
CA GLU A 15 10.15 -9.28 -4.26
C GLU A 15 9.23 -9.38 -3.04
N ALA A 16 8.80 -10.59 -2.67
CA ALA A 16 7.89 -10.80 -1.54
C ALA A 16 8.48 -10.35 -0.20
N VAL A 17 9.78 -10.61 0.03
CA VAL A 17 10.48 -10.17 1.25
C VAL A 17 10.62 -8.65 1.28
N SER A 18 10.94 -8.03 0.14
CA SER A 18 11.02 -6.57 0.04
C SER A 18 9.68 -5.87 0.22
N VAL A 19 8.60 -6.40 -0.35
CA VAL A 19 7.25 -5.84 -0.12
C VAL A 19 6.84 -6.02 1.35
N TYR A 20 7.16 -7.16 1.97
CA TYR A 20 6.89 -7.36 3.39
C TYR A 20 7.61 -6.33 4.27
N GLU A 21 8.90 -6.13 4.04
CA GLU A 21 9.70 -5.11 4.75
C GLU A 21 9.07 -3.72 4.55
N TRP A 22 8.80 -3.34 3.30
CA TRP A 22 8.21 -2.06 2.97
C TRP A 22 6.84 -1.85 3.64
N ILE A 23 5.94 -2.85 3.61
CA ILE A 23 4.61 -2.75 4.24
C ILE A 23 4.73 -2.49 5.73
N VAL A 24 5.62 -3.22 6.43
CA VAL A 24 5.71 -3.12 7.88
C VAL A 24 6.43 -1.84 8.30
N ASN A 25 7.49 -1.45 7.61
CA ASN A 25 8.36 -0.36 8.05
C ASN A 25 7.95 1.02 7.50
N SER A 26 7.31 1.11 6.33
CA SER A 26 7.01 2.41 5.67
C SER A 26 6.06 3.33 6.44
N VAL A 27 5.25 2.77 7.35
CA VAL A 27 4.27 3.50 8.16
C VAL A 27 4.83 3.97 9.50
N HIS A 28 6.12 3.75 9.76
CA HIS A 28 6.79 4.03 11.01
C HIS A 28 8.00 4.93 10.81
N ASP A 29 8.29 5.79 11.79
CA ASP A 29 9.49 6.65 11.76
C ASP A 29 10.78 5.85 11.99
N GLU A 30 10.70 4.73 12.72
CA GLU A 30 11.78 3.78 12.97
C GLU A 30 11.35 2.40 12.44
N SER A 31 12.28 1.67 11.82
CA SER A 31 12.04 0.31 11.33
C SER A 31 11.89 -0.69 12.48
N ASP A 32 11.12 -1.77 12.25
CA ASP A 32 11.04 -2.89 13.18
C ASP A 32 12.33 -3.74 13.07
N PRO A 33 13.16 -3.80 14.13
CA PRO A 33 14.43 -4.52 14.05
C PRO A 33 14.28 -6.02 13.75
N GLY A 34 13.18 -6.64 14.18
CA GLY A 34 12.90 -8.04 13.90
C GLY A 34 12.57 -8.30 12.43
N VAL A 35 11.89 -7.36 11.78
CA VAL A 35 11.65 -7.38 10.33
C VAL A 35 12.96 -7.21 9.57
N ASP A 36 13.76 -6.22 9.96
CA ASP A 36 15.05 -5.94 9.32
C ASP A 36 15.99 -7.15 9.43
N GLU A 37 16.16 -7.70 10.63
CA GLU A 37 16.98 -8.89 10.87
C GLU A 37 16.51 -10.09 10.05
N PHE A 38 15.19 -10.30 9.96
CA PHE A 38 14.61 -11.37 9.16
C PHE A 38 14.94 -11.18 7.66
N CYS A 39 14.65 -10.01 7.10
CA CYS A 39 14.85 -9.72 5.68
C CYS A 39 16.33 -9.80 5.30
N GLN A 40 17.22 -9.20 6.12
CA GLN A 40 18.67 -9.31 5.95
C GLN A 40 19.15 -10.76 6.00
N SER A 41 18.61 -11.58 6.92
CA SER A 41 18.94 -13.01 7.01
C SER A 41 18.56 -13.77 5.73
N ILE A 42 17.42 -13.45 5.11
CA ILE A 42 17.00 -14.06 3.85
C ILE A 42 17.91 -13.61 2.70
N PHE A 43 18.18 -12.32 2.54
CA PHE A 43 19.07 -11.82 1.50
C PHE A 43 20.48 -12.40 1.60
N GLN A 44 21.03 -12.51 2.81
CA GLN A 44 22.33 -13.17 3.03
C GLN A 44 22.32 -14.65 2.63
N LYS A 45 21.22 -15.38 2.91
CA LYS A 45 21.10 -16.79 2.49
C LYS A 45 21.02 -16.91 0.98
N ILE A 46 20.22 -16.06 0.33
CA ILE A 46 20.08 -16.04 -1.13
C ILE A 46 21.41 -15.69 -1.79
N LYS A 47 22.11 -14.64 -1.36
CA LYS A 47 23.40 -14.23 -1.95
C LYS A 47 24.48 -15.33 -1.85
N LYS A 48 24.41 -16.21 -0.84
CA LYS A 48 25.32 -17.35 -0.70
C LYS A 48 25.06 -18.46 -1.72
N VAL A 49 23.80 -18.72 -2.07
CA VAL A 49 23.40 -19.81 -2.97
C VAL A 49 23.22 -19.37 -4.42
N ALA A 50 22.89 -18.08 -4.62
CA ALA A 50 22.70 -17.41 -5.89
C ALA A 50 23.45 -16.06 -5.87
N PRO A 51 24.79 -16.05 -6.08
CA PRO A 51 25.59 -14.82 -6.03
C PRO A 51 25.16 -13.75 -7.05
N GLU A 52 24.63 -14.19 -8.19
CA GLU A 52 24.13 -13.34 -9.28
C GLU A 52 22.73 -12.76 -9.02
N ALA A 53 22.09 -13.11 -7.89
CA ALA A 53 20.82 -12.50 -7.52
C ALA A 53 20.96 -10.97 -7.42
N PRO A 54 19.90 -10.20 -7.79
CA PRO A 54 19.91 -8.74 -7.86
C PRO A 54 19.84 -8.11 -6.47
N ILE A 55 20.81 -8.45 -5.63
CA ILE A 55 20.98 -7.98 -4.27
C ILE A 55 22.30 -7.22 -4.22
N GLU A 56 22.24 -5.98 -3.77
CA GLU A 56 23.38 -5.10 -3.60
C GLU A 56 23.51 -4.63 -2.15
N LYS A 57 24.60 -3.91 -1.87
CA LYS A 57 24.86 -3.35 -0.55
C LYS A 57 24.55 -1.86 -0.59
N GLY A 58 23.59 -1.42 0.21
CA GLY A 58 23.22 -0.03 0.37
C GLY A 58 24.30 0.82 1.05
N GLU A 59 24.07 2.13 1.09
CA GLU A 59 24.99 3.09 1.75
C GLU A 59 25.17 2.77 3.25
N ASP A 60 24.09 2.36 3.89
CA ASP A 60 23.99 1.90 5.28
C ASP A 60 24.68 0.55 5.55
N GLN A 61 25.30 -0.04 4.53
CA GLN A 61 25.94 -1.36 4.56
C GLN A 61 24.97 -2.55 4.69
N LEU A 62 23.66 -2.33 4.58
CA LEU A 62 22.64 -3.39 4.55
C LEU A 62 22.47 -3.93 3.12
N LEU A 63 21.96 -5.16 3.02
CA LEU A 63 21.62 -5.74 1.73
C LEU A 63 20.24 -5.25 1.29
N THR A 64 20.10 -4.86 0.03
CA THR A 64 18.83 -4.44 -0.57
C THR A 64 18.73 -5.01 -1.99
N LEU A 65 17.53 -4.96 -2.59
CA LEU A 65 17.39 -5.22 -4.02
C LEU A 65 18.15 -4.15 -4.81
N SER A 66 18.65 -4.53 -5.98
CA SER A 66 19.19 -3.55 -6.92
C SER A 66 18.14 -2.49 -7.24
N GLU A 67 18.55 -1.24 -7.38
CA GLU A 67 17.67 -0.10 -7.73
C GLU A 67 16.69 -0.41 -8.87
N GLU A 68 17.15 -1.02 -9.97
CA GLU A 68 16.31 -1.39 -11.12
C GLU A 68 15.16 -2.33 -10.73
N VAL A 69 15.45 -3.37 -9.94
CA VAL A 69 14.46 -4.35 -9.50
C VAL A 69 13.52 -3.73 -8.46
N PHE A 70 14.05 -2.91 -7.55
CA PHE A 70 13.21 -2.20 -6.59
C PHE A 70 12.26 -1.21 -7.29
N GLN A 71 12.72 -0.52 -8.33
CA GLN A 71 11.88 0.39 -9.11
C GLN A 71 10.75 -0.36 -9.82
N SER A 72 11.03 -1.53 -10.43
CA SER A 72 9.96 -2.36 -11.02
C SER A 72 8.96 -2.81 -9.95
N LEU A 73 9.46 -3.29 -8.79
CA LEU A 73 8.61 -3.68 -7.67
C LEU A 73 7.73 -2.52 -7.19
N HIS A 74 8.29 -1.31 -7.15
CA HIS A 74 7.58 -0.11 -6.78
C HIS A 74 6.45 0.19 -7.76
N ASP A 75 6.76 0.26 -9.05
CA ASP A 75 5.81 0.65 -10.10
C ASP A 75 4.75 -0.42 -10.35
N ASP A 76 5.08 -1.70 -10.20
CA ASP A 76 4.18 -2.82 -10.48
C ASP A 76 3.25 -3.16 -9.31
N TYR A 77 3.68 -2.91 -8.06
CA TYR A 77 2.95 -3.36 -6.86
C TYR A 77 2.70 -2.26 -5.84
N ILE A 78 3.71 -1.51 -5.45
CA ILE A 78 3.62 -0.56 -4.34
C ILE A 78 2.80 0.66 -4.74
N GLU A 79 3.13 1.30 -5.86
CA GLU A 79 2.45 2.50 -6.33
C GLU A 79 0.98 2.23 -6.67
N PRO A 80 0.62 1.17 -7.43
CA PRO A 80 -0.79 0.89 -7.72
C PRO A 80 -1.61 0.60 -6.46
N TYR A 81 -1.02 -0.06 -5.47
CA TYR A 81 -1.66 -0.29 -4.17
C TYR A 81 -1.91 1.04 -3.43
N ASN A 82 -0.90 1.90 -3.35
CA ASN A 82 -0.99 3.20 -2.70
C ASN A 82 -1.99 4.12 -3.40
N GLU A 83 -1.95 4.21 -4.73
CA GLU A 83 -2.89 5.02 -5.51
C GLU A 83 -4.34 4.56 -5.30
N PHE A 84 -4.59 3.24 -5.39
CA PHE A 84 -5.92 2.69 -5.18
C PHE A 84 -6.48 3.06 -3.80
N HIS A 85 -5.69 2.80 -2.74
CA HIS A 85 -6.13 3.09 -1.37
C HIS A 85 -6.28 4.58 -1.12
N PHE A 86 -5.35 5.40 -1.60
CA PHE A 86 -5.42 6.85 -1.44
C PHE A 86 -6.73 7.43 -2.00
N TRP A 87 -7.08 7.08 -3.25
CA TRP A 87 -8.28 7.62 -3.89
C TRP A 87 -9.56 7.07 -3.26
N SER A 88 -9.60 5.76 -2.96
CA SER A 88 -10.73 5.11 -2.30
C SER A 88 -11.00 5.72 -0.93
N ASP A 89 -9.98 5.82 -0.08
CA ASP A 89 -10.12 6.32 1.29
C ASP A 89 -10.48 7.81 1.30
N LEU A 90 -9.91 8.60 0.39
CA LEU A 90 -10.26 10.02 0.26
C LEU A 90 -11.74 10.20 -0.14
N ALA A 91 -12.23 9.41 -1.10
CA ALA A 91 -13.64 9.45 -1.51
C ALA A 91 -14.56 9.01 -0.36
N TYR A 92 -14.20 7.95 0.35
CA TYR A 92 -14.93 7.46 1.53
C TYR A 92 -15.04 8.53 2.63
N GLU A 93 -13.92 9.11 3.05
CA GLU A 93 -13.90 10.11 4.12
C GLU A 93 -14.70 11.37 3.77
N LEU A 94 -14.61 11.83 2.52
CA LEU A 94 -15.39 12.99 2.06
C LEU A 94 -16.88 12.68 1.90
N GLY A 95 -17.22 11.49 1.41
CA GLY A 95 -18.59 11.01 1.30
C GLY A 95 -19.25 10.91 2.67
N MET A 96 -18.57 10.27 3.64
CA MET A 96 -19.02 10.18 5.03
C MET A 96 -19.21 11.58 5.66
N ARG A 97 -18.20 12.46 5.49
CA ARG A 97 -18.26 13.85 5.97
C ARG A 97 -19.47 14.58 5.42
N ASP A 98 -19.79 14.46 4.14
CA ASP A 98 -20.87 15.24 3.53
C ASP A 98 -22.24 14.61 3.69
N LEU A 99 -22.32 13.28 3.80
CA LEU A 99 -23.54 12.58 4.20
C LEU A 99 -23.98 13.02 5.61
N SER A 100 -23.05 13.10 6.57
CA SER A 100 -23.34 13.54 7.95
C SER A 100 -23.87 14.98 8.04
N LYS A 101 -23.59 15.82 7.04
CA LYS A 101 -24.16 17.18 6.94
C LYS A 101 -25.57 17.18 6.34
N LYS A 102 -25.89 16.18 5.53
CA LYS A 102 -27.18 16.05 4.82
C LYS A 102 -28.24 15.32 5.66
N VAL A 103 -27.82 14.45 6.57
CA VAL A 103 -28.72 13.59 7.34
C VAL A 103 -28.54 13.86 8.83
N SER A 104 -29.63 14.23 9.52
CA SER A 104 -29.61 14.38 10.97
C SER A 104 -29.54 13.03 11.68
N GLU A 105 -29.09 12.99 12.93
CA GLU A 105 -29.11 11.77 13.75
C GLU A 105 -30.50 11.12 13.82
N SER A 106 -31.58 11.93 13.85
CA SER A 106 -32.95 11.42 13.86
C SER A 106 -33.35 10.75 12.54
N GLN A 107 -32.77 11.19 11.41
CA GLN A 107 -33.01 10.58 10.11
C GLN A 107 -32.17 9.30 9.96
N LEU A 108 -30.93 9.28 10.46
CA LEU A 108 -30.08 8.08 10.45
C LEU A 108 -30.70 6.94 11.27
N THR A 109 -31.30 7.24 12.42
CA THR A 109 -31.97 6.24 13.27
C THR A 109 -33.26 5.67 12.69
N GLN A 110 -33.85 6.36 11.71
CA GLN A 110 -35.05 5.89 11.01
C GLN A 110 -34.72 5.09 9.74
N MET A 111 -33.49 5.22 9.22
CA MET A 111 -33.04 4.48 8.05
C MET A 111 -32.62 3.07 8.44
N SER A 112 -32.89 2.12 7.55
CA SER A 112 -32.24 0.82 7.58
C SER A 112 -30.72 0.95 7.36
N GLU A 113 -29.98 -0.10 7.65
CA GLU A 113 -28.54 -0.19 7.31
C GLU A 113 -28.33 -0.08 5.80
N GLU A 114 -29.08 -0.85 5.01
CA GLU A 114 -29.03 -0.82 3.54
C GLU A 114 -29.31 0.57 2.95
N GLU A 115 -30.29 1.31 3.48
CA GLU A 115 -30.55 2.69 3.05
C GLU A 115 -29.42 3.67 3.39
N ARG A 116 -28.69 3.42 4.50
CA ARG A 116 -27.53 4.23 4.89
C ARG A 116 -26.35 3.93 3.98
N ASP A 117 -26.10 2.66 3.69
CA ASP A 117 -25.03 2.22 2.80
C ASP A 117 -25.24 2.77 1.39
N LEU A 118 -26.44 2.62 0.81
CA LEU A 118 -26.78 3.16 -0.51
C LEU A 118 -26.59 4.68 -0.61
N LYS A 119 -26.88 5.41 0.47
CA LYS A 119 -26.65 6.87 0.51
C LYS A 119 -25.17 7.20 0.57
N LEU A 120 -24.40 6.45 1.35
CA LEU A 120 -22.96 6.63 1.45
C LEU A 120 -22.29 6.31 0.12
N ASP A 121 -22.61 5.17 -0.49
CA ASP A 121 -22.09 4.75 -1.79
C ASP A 121 -22.36 5.82 -2.86
N SER A 122 -23.55 6.43 -2.86
CA SER A 122 -23.86 7.51 -3.80
C SER A 122 -22.99 8.75 -3.60
N GLU A 123 -22.58 9.08 -2.37
CA GLU A 123 -21.66 10.20 -2.12
C GLU A 123 -20.24 9.82 -2.53
N ILE A 124 -19.80 8.60 -2.22
CA ILE A 124 -18.48 8.06 -2.57
C ILE A 124 -18.30 8.04 -4.09
N GLU A 125 -19.24 7.44 -4.83
CA GLU A 125 -19.20 7.39 -6.29
C GLU A 125 -19.10 8.79 -6.92
N SER A 126 -19.73 9.80 -6.31
CA SER A 126 -19.63 11.17 -6.80
C SER A 126 -18.22 11.73 -6.66
N TYR A 127 -17.52 11.38 -5.58
CA TYR A 127 -16.13 11.77 -5.35
C TYR A 127 -15.16 10.98 -6.22
N GLU A 128 -15.34 9.67 -6.35
CA GLU A 128 -14.52 8.83 -7.25
C GLU A 128 -14.54 9.37 -8.68
N LYS A 129 -15.72 9.68 -9.23
CA LYS A 129 -15.86 10.26 -10.58
C LYS A 129 -15.19 11.63 -10.71
N GLU A 130 -15.26 12.45 -9.66
CA GLU A 130 -14.60 13.76 -9.65
C GLU A 130 -13.07 13.61 -9.65
N PHE A 131 -12.54 12.68 -8.86
CA PHE A 131 -11.11 12.42 -8.75
C PHE A 131 -10.54 11.77 -10.01
N GLU A 132 -11.25 10.84 -10.63
CA GLU A 132 -10.87 10.26 -11.93
C GLU A 132 -10.71 11.34 -13.01
N SER A 133 -11.56 12.38 -12.97
CA SER A 133 -11.59 13.43 -14.01
C SER A 133 -10.67 14.62 -13.72
N HIS A 134 -10.50 14.99 -12.44
CA HIS A 134 -9.90 16.26 -12.04
C HIS A 134 -8.83 16.13 -10.95
N GLY A 135 -8.57 14.90 -10.46
CA GLY A 135 -7.70 14.68 -9.30
C GLY A 135 -8.09 15.60 -8.14
N VAL A 136 -7.11 16.28 -7.55
CA VAL A 136 -7.34 17.20 -6.42
C VAL A 136 -7.55 18.66 -6.82
N GLU A 137 -7.62 18.99 -8.11
CA GLU A 137 -7.67 20.40 -8.58
C GLU A 137 -8.86 21.19 -8.03
N ARG A 138 -9.97 20.50 -7.77
CA ARG A 138 -11.22 21.08 -7.24
C ARG A 138 -11.50 20.70 -5.79
N LEU A 139 -10.59 19.99 -5.15
CA LEU A 139 -10.72 19.63 -3.75
C LEU A 139 -10.47 20.86 -2.87
N TYR A 140 -11.46 21.24 -2.08
CA TYR A 140 -11.33 22.31 -1.10
C TYR A 140 -11.67 21.81 0.31
N ILE A 141 -10.71 21.93 1.22
CA ILE A 141 -10.84 21.58 2.63
C ILE A 141 -10.88 22.89 3.42
N LYS A 142 -12.03 23.21 4.01
CA LYS A 142 -12.14 24.35 4.95
C LYS A 142 -11.40 23.99 6.25
N LYS A 143 -10.55 24.91 6.71
CA LYS A 143 -10.00 24.90 8.07
C LYS A 143 -11.08 25.18 9.11
#